data_AF-A0A957VZI4-F1
#
_entry.id   AF-A0A957VZI4-F1
#
_cell.length_a   1.000
_cell.length_b   1.000
_cell.length_c   1.000
_cell.angle_alpha   90.00
_cell.angle_beta   90.00
_cell.angle_gamma   90.00
#
_symmetry.space_group_name_H-M   'P 1'
#
loop_
_entity.id
_entity.type
_entity.pdbx_description
1 polymer ?
#
loop_
_entity_poly.entity_id
_entity_poly.type
_entity_poly.pdbx_seq_one_letter_code
_entity_poly.pdbx_strand_id
1 'polypeptide(L)'
;KKRTQRKRRPPHNPLIPDPKRYATALIKALEGIVSATGHRPSIVYDDFLHLTEATLKVLPEQLVAAGTTGKFKPDTPEVANIFQQIETRYRRNCYGSFEERVWRDGFCQAFALLLESVAPGLWAYQDSAHGSIMGPDILGDVYQTWAQADPSWQAQYFTPYNLALCMGKITLMDIEQVIHQRLKAALCHPDNILGAATLLAGLAIPEESEAGIFQEYFINKMIPSAYPYYDPVLFNEPCIGSGVMVLAAAACCPPWAVKYALIRFSGMDVDATCVKMSSISTMIYGLNGYALKLEAAAAEALAARQQQTNEKAHSDLQSPAQILRNVYRNGATPPSAEEGASFEQIFRIAAGATVPAG
;
A
#
# COMPACT_ATOMS: atom_id res chain seq x y z
N LYS A 1 12.12 -4.57 55.00
CA LYS A 1 11.11 -4.80 53.93
C LYS A 1 11.18 -3.64 52.93
N LYS A 2 11.99 -3.74 51.86
CA LYS A 2 12.06 -2.73 50.79
C LYS A 2 10.96 -3.02 49.77
N ARG A 3 10.00 -2.11 49.67
CA ARG A 3 8.85 -2.19 48.77
C ARG A 3 9.29 -1.70 47.39
N THR A 4 9.43 -2.62 46.45
CA THR A 4 9.79 -2.34 45.05
C THR A 4 8.73 -1.43 44.42
N GLN A 5 9.12 -0.20 44.07
CA GLN A 5 8.28 0.68 43.25
C GLN A 5 8.15 0.05 41.86
N ARG A 6 6.95 -0.44 41.52
CA ARG A 6 6.58 -0.79 40.14
C ARG A 6 6.73 0.49 39.30
N LYS A 7 7.75 0.55 38.44
CA LYS A 7 7.83 1.54 37.37
C LYS A 7 6.53 1.46 36.57
N ARG A 8 5.73 2.52 36.59
CA ARG A 8 4.54 2.66 35.75
C ARG A 8 5.01 2.56 34.30
N ARG A 9 4.46 1.62 33.54
CA ARG A 9 4.67 1.55 32.08
C ARG A 9 4.24 2.90 31.49
N PRO A 10 4.99 3.44 30.51
CA PRO A 10 4.54 4.63 29.80
C PRO A 10 3.16 4.34 29.17
N PRO A 11 2.27 5.33 29.07
CA PRO A 11 0.95 5.14 28.48
C PRO A 11 1.08 4.60 27.05
N HIS A 12 0.28 3.57 26.74
CA HIS A 12 0.12 3.06 25.38
C HIS A 12 -0.27 4.23 24.48
N ASN A 13 0.48 4.47 23.39
CA ASN A 13 0.01 5.35 22.34
C ASN A 13 -1.18 4.63 21.66
N PRO A 14 -2.43 5.15 21.76
CA PRO A 14 -3.61 4.47 21.22
C PRO A 14 -3.62 4.39 19.69
N LEU A 15 -2.66 5.03 19.01
CA LEU A 15 -2.58 5.11 17.54
C LEU A 15 -1.80 3.96 16.88
N ILE A 16 -1.08 3.14 17.65
CA ILE A 16 -0.34 1.99 17.11
C ILE A 16 -1.04 0.71 17.59
N PRO A 17 -1.84 0.05 16.73
CA PRO A 17 -2.49 -1.20 17.09
C PRO A 17 -1.45 -2.29 17.36
N ASP A 18 -1.74 -3.14 18.36
CA ASP A 18 -0.84 -4.20 18.81
C ASP A 18 -0.57 -5.22 17.68
N PRO A 19 0.68 -5.36 17.19
CA PRO A 19 1.05 -6.33 16.15
C PRO A 19 0.63 -7.75 16.51
N LYS A 20 0.72 -8.11 17.80
CA LYS A 20 0.34 -9.44 18.29
C LYS A 20 -1.15 -9.73 18.08
N ARG A 21 -2.00 -8.71 18.17
CA ARG A 21 -3.43 -8.85 17.92
C ARG A 21 -3.69 -9.24 16.46
N TYR A 22 -2.98 -8.63 15.51
CA TYR A 22 -3.10 -8.98 14.10
C TYR A 22 -2.56 -10.37 13.80
N ALA A 23 -1.38 -10.71 14.32
CA ALA A 23 -0.83 -12.06 14.20
C ALA A 23 -1.83 -13.13 14.72
N THR A 24 -2.43 -12.89 15.89
CA THR A 24 -3.43 -13.79 16.48
C THR A 24 -4.70 -13.88 15.62
N ALA A 25 -5.19 -12.75 15.10
CA ALA A 25 -6.36 -12.72 14.23
C ALA A 25 -6.12 -13.44 12.89
N LEU A 26 -4.92 -13.26 12.32
CA LEU A 26 -4.50 -13.90 11.08
C LEU A 26 -4.37 -15.42 11.28
N ILE A 27 -3.73 -15.87 12.38
CA ILE A 27 -3.69 -17.28 12.78
C ILE A 27 -5.10 -17.85 12.87
N LYS A 28 -6.02 -17.16 13.57
CA LYS A 28 -7.41 -17.62 13.72
C LYS A 28 -8.13 -17.80 12.37
N ALA A 29 -7.91 -16.90 11.42
CA ALA A 29 -8.50 -17.02 10.08
C ALA A 29 -7.96 -18.25 9.34
N LEU A 30 -6.64 -18.47 9.38
CA LEU A 30 -6.00 -19.61 8.72
C LEU A 30 -6.28 -20.95 9.44
N GLU A 31 -6.42 -20.96 10.77
CA GLU A 31 -6.87 -22.12 11.55
C GLU A 31 -8.28 -22.55 11.18
N GLY A 32 -9.15 -21.61 10.76
CA GLY A 32 -10.46 -21.92 10.20
C GLY A 32 -10.36 -22.82 8.97
N ILE A 33 -9.37 -22.56 8.11
CA ILE A 33 -9.09 -23.38 6.92
C ILE A 33 -8.58 -24.76 7.33
N VAL A 34 -7.61 -24.82 8.25
CA VAL A 34 -7.09 -26.09 8.79
C VAL A 34 -8.22 -26.93 9.37
N SER A 35 -9.09 -26.34 10.19
CA SER A 35 -10.23 -27.02 10.80
C SER A 35 -11.24 -27.52 9.77
N ALA A 36 -11.46 -26.76 8.69
CA ALA A 36 -12.40 -27.12 7.63
C ALA A 36 -11.87 -28.18 6.67
N THR A 37 -10.55 -28.36 6.56
CA THR A 37 -9.92 -29.13 5.47
C THR A 37 -8.97 -30.24 5.94
N GLY A 38 -8.55 -30.22 7.20
CA GLY A 38 -7.58 -31.17 7.78
C GLY A 38 -6.14 -30.99 7.30
N HIS A 39 -5.85 -29.96 6.49
CA HIS A 39 -4.48 -29.68 6.01
C HIS A 39 -3.58 -29.18 7.15
N ARG A 40 -2.28 -29.41 7.03
CA ARG A 40 -1.30 -28.94 8.03
C ARG A 40 -1.18 -27.41 7.99
N PRO A 41 -0.95 -26.74 9.14
CA PRO A 41 -0.72 -25.29 9.21
C PRO A 41 0.33 -24.79 8.21
N SER A 42 1.45 -25.49 8.06
CA SER A 42 2.52 -25.12 7.13
C SER A 42 2.05 -25.06 5.66
N ILE A 43 1.16 -25.96 5.24
CA ILE A 43 0.61 -25.98 3.87
C ILE A 43 -0.31 -24.79 3.65
N VAL A 44 -1.21 -24.54 4.62
CA VAL A 44 -2.15 -23.41 4.56
C VAL A 44 -1.41 -22.08 4.58
N TYR A 45 -0.38 -21.97 5.40
CA TYR A 45 0.46 -20.78 5.47
C TYR A 45 1.21 -20.54 4.17
N ASP A 46 1.85 -21.57 3.60
CA ASP A 46 2.57 -21.44 2.34
C ASP A 46 1.62 -21.04 1.18
N ASP A 47 0.43 -21.63 1.11
CA ASP A 47 -0.60 -21.22 0.12
C ASP A 47 -1.06 -19.78 0.32
N PHE A 48 -1.25 -19.35 1.57
CA PHE A 48 -1.58 -17.97 1.89
C PHE A 48 -0.49 -17.02 1.39
N LEU A 49 0.79 -17.35 1.57
CA LEU A 49 1.90 -16.55 1.05
C LEU A 49 1.91 -16.54 -0.49
N HIS A 50 1.66 -17.68 -1.14
CA HIS A 50 1.61 -17.74 -2.61
C HIS A 50 0.52 -16.84 -3.19
N LEU A 51 -0.69 -16.89 -2.63
CA LEU A 51 -1.80 -16.01 -3.02
C LEU A 51 -1.44 -14.54 -2.76
N THR A 52 -0.97 -14.24 -1.54
CA THR A 52 -0.64 -12.88 -1.12
C THR A 52 0.42 -12.25 -2.03
N GLU A 53 1.51 -12.98 -2.30
CA GLU A 53 2.58 -12.50 -3.17
C GLU A 53 2.07 -12.28 -4.60
N ALA A 54 1.30 -13.22 -5.15
CA ALA A 54 0.74 -13.11 -6.49
C ALA A 54 -0.19 -11.90 -6.61
N THR A 55 -1.10 -11.73 -5.64
CA THR A 55 -2.02 -10.59 -5.57
C THR A 55 -1.26 -9.26 -5.51
N LEU A 56 -0.24 -9.14 -4.66
CA LEU A 56 0.54 -7.90 -4.54
C LEU A 56 1.32 -7.59 -5.84
N LYS A 57 1.93 -8.59 -6.48
CA LYS A 57 2.69 -8.35 -7.73
C LYS A 57 1.83 -7.75 -8.84
N VAL A 58 0.57 -8.20 -8.96
CA VAL A 58 -0.37 -7.71 -9.98
C VAL A 58 -1.20 -6.50 -9.54
N LEU A 59 -1.21 -6.17 -8.24
CA LEU A 59 -2.08 -5.13 -7.68
C LEU A 59 -1.99 -3.78 -8.41
N PRO A 60 -0.81 -3.22 -8.74
CA PRO A 60 -0.74 -1.96 -9.47
C PRO A 60 -1.48 -2.00 -10.82
N GLU A 61 -1.32 -3.08 -11.59
CA GLU A 61 -1.97 -3.23 -12.90
C GLU A 61 -3.48 -3.44 -12.76
N GLN A 62 -3.90 -4.14 -11.71
CA GLN A 62 -5.31 -4.34 -11.38
C GLN A 62 -5.99 -3.03 -10.96
N LEU A 63 -5.29 -2.15 -10.24
CA LEU A 63 -5.79 -0.82 -9.89
C LEU A 63 -6.05 0.03 -11.13
N VAL A 64 -5.08 0.09 -12.05
CA VAL A 64 -5.22 0.81 -13.33
C VAL A 64 -6.39 0.24 -14.14
N ALA A 65 -6.47 -1.08 -14.28
CA ALA A 65 -7.57 -1.73 -15.01
C ALA A 65 -8.95 -1.44 -14.42
N ALA A 66 -9.07 -1.54 -13.09
CA ALA A 66 -10.32 -1.26 -12.38
C ALA A 66 -10.70 0.23 -12.44
N GLY A 67 -9.72 1.14 -12.53
CA GLY A 67 -9.95 2.56 -12.74
C GLY A 67 -10.39 2.90 -14.17
N THR A 68 -9.78 2.26 -15.17
CA THR A 68 -9.98 2.56 -16.60
C THR A 68 -11.14 1.82 -17.24
N THR A 69 -11.44 0.59 -16.80
CA THR A 69 -12.47 -0.27 -17.44
C THR A 69 -13.62 -0.63 -16.51
N GLY A 70 -13.50 -0.32 -15.21
CA GLY A 70 -14.42 -0.81 -14.17
C GLY A 70 -14.33 -2.31 -13.92
N LYS A 71 -13.37 -3.02 -14.54
CA LYS A 71 -13.16 -4.46 -14.40
C LYS A 71 -11.70 -4.75 -14.06
N PHE A 72 -11.49 -5.86 -13.36
CA PHE A 72 -10.15 -6.42 -13.19
C PHE A 72 -9.66 -7.04 -14.50
N LYS A 73 -8.35 -6.98 -14.73
CA LYS A 73 -7.71 -7.73 -15.82
C LYS A 73 -7.79 -9.23 -15.50
N PRO A 74 -7.93 -10.09 -16.53
CA PRO A 74 -7.69 -11.52 -16.37
C PRO A 74 -6.30 -11.75 -15.76
N ASP A 75 -6.21 -12.73 -14.86
CA ASP A 75 -4.94 -13.12 -14.27
C ASP A 75 -3.97 -13.63 -15.34
N THR A 76 -2.66 -13.44 -15.11
CA THR A 76 -1.65 -14.07 -15.96
C THR A 76 -1.73 -15.59 -15.81
N PRO A 77 -1.24 -16.37 -16.80
CA PRO A 77 -1.25 -17.83 -16.70
C PRO A 77 -0.59 -18.37 -15.42
N GLU A 78 0.46 -17.70 -14.95
CA GLU A 78 1.18 -18.05 -13.73
C GLU A 78 0.32 -17.85 -12.48
N VAL A 79 -0.36 -16.70 -12.37
CA VAL A 79 -1.26 -16.40 -11.25
C VAL A 79 -2.47 -17.32 -11.28
N ALA A 80 -3.10 -17.50 -12.45
CA ALA A 80 -4.23 -18.40 -12.61
C ALA A 80 -3.88 -19.85 -12.21
N ASN A 81 -2.68 -20.32 -12.55
CA ASN A 81 -2.20 -21.65 -12.14
C ASN A 81 -2.05 -21.78 -10.61
N ILE A 82 -1.52 -20.76 -9.92
CA ILE A 82 -1.44 -20.76 -8.45
C ILE A 82 -2.83 -20.93 -7.84
N PHE A 83 -3.80 -20.12 -8.31
CA PHE A 83 -5.18 -20.18 -7.81
C PHE A 83 -5.82 -21.54 -8.08
N GLN A 84 -5.65 -22.08 -9.29
CA GLN A 84 -6.20 -23.38 -9.67
C GLN A 84 -5.63 -24.53 -8.83
N GLN A 85 -4.33 -24.50 -8.55
CA GLN A 85 -3.67 -25.52 -7.72
C GLN A 85 -4.19 -25.49 -6.28
N ILE A 86 -4.33 -24.30 -5.70
CA ILE A 86 -4.86 -24.10 -4.36
C ILE A 86 -6.32 -24.53 -4.31
N GLU A 87 -7.14 -24.07 -5.25
CA GLU A 87 -8.55 -24.46 -5.34
C GLU A 87 -8.71 -25.98 -5.40
N THR A 88 -7.95 -26.66 -6.26
CA THR A 88 -7.98 -28.11 -6.39
C THR A 88 -7.63 -28.83 -5.08
N ARG A 89 -6.67 -28.29 -4.32
CA ARG A 89 -6.19 -28.85 -3.04
C ARG A 89 -7.23 -28.78 -1.93
N TYR A 90 -7.96 -27.68 -1.84
CA TYR A 90 -8.91 -27.44 -0.74
C TYR A 90 -10.32 -27.90 -1.08
N ARG A 91 -10.74 -27.82 -2.35
CA ARG A 91 -12.11 -28.19 -2.78
C ARG A 91 -12.46 -29.65 -2.49
N ARG A 92 -11.48 -30.56 -2.53
CA ARG A 92 -11.70 -32.00 -2.28
C ARG A 92 -11.93 -32.35 -0.82
N ASN A 93 -11.37 -31.56 0.10
CA ASN A 93 -11.28 -31.90 1.52
C ASN A 93 -12.10 -30.96 2.42
N CYS A 94 -12.82 -29.99 1.85
CA CYS A 94 -13.56 -29.01 2.63
C CYS A 94 -14.89 -29.59 3.15
N TYR A 95 -15.06 -29.59 4.47
CA TYR A 95 -16.35 -29.82 5.11
C TYR A 95 -17.20 -28.54 5.05
N GLY A 96 -18.21 -28.51 4.18
CA GLY A 96 -19.09 -27.36 3.95
C GLY A 96 -18.72 -26.54 2.71
N SER A 97 -19.22 -25.29 2.63
CA SER A 97 -18.95 -24.44 1.46
C SER A 97 -17.47 -24.02 1.42
N PHE A 98 -16.75 -24.53 0.41
CA PHE A 98 -15.37 -24.15 0.11
C PHE A 98 -15.22 -22.63 -0.09
N GLU A 99 -16.10 -22.04 -0.88
CA GLU A 99 -16.10 -20.61 -1.19
C GLU A 99 -16.24 -19.76 0.08
N GLU A 100 -17.07 -20.21 1.01
CA GLU A 100 -17.32 -19.47 2.24
C GLU A 100 -16.18 -19.64 3.24
N ARG A 101 -15.84 -20.89 3.60
CA ARG A 101 -14.93 -21.16 4.71
C ARG A 101 -13.46 -21.02 4.36
N VAL A 102 -13.06 -21.45 3.17
CA VAL A 102 -11.65 -21.44 2.78
C VAL A 102 -11.30 -20.11 2.13
N TRP A 103 -12.13 -19.67 1.19
CA TRP A 103 -11.83 -18.49 0.40
C TRP A 103 -12.16 -17.19 1.14
N ARG A 104 -13.46 -16.95 1.43
CA ARG A 104 -13.93 -15.70 2.05
C ARG A 104 -13.44 -15.55 3.48
N ASP A 105 -13.77 -16.49 4.35
CA ASP A 105 -13.52 -16.38 5.80
C ASP A 105 -12.08 -16.77 6.19
N GLY A 106 -11.37 -17.46 5.29
CA GLY A 106 -9.97 -17.87 5.44
C GLY A 106 -9.01 -16.91 4.74
N PHE A 107 -8.66 -17.20 3.49
CA PHE A 107 -7.59 -16.49 2.77
C PHE A 107 -7.86 -15.00 2.58
N CYS A 108 -9.07 -14.60 2.15
CA CYS A 108 -9.41 -13.19 1.95
C CYS A 108 -9.38 -12.41 3.26
N GLN A 109 -9.94 -12.98 4.34
CA GLN A 109 -9.90 -12.36 5.67
C GLN A 109 -8.46 -12.22 6.19
N ALA A 110 -7.62 -13.26 6.03
CA ALA A 110 -6.22 -13.22 6.43
C ALA A 110 -5.44 -12.14 5.65
N PHE A 111 -5.69 -12.01 4.35
CA PHE A 111 -5.08 -10.98 3.51
C PHE A 111 -5.50 -9.57 3.94
N ALA A 112 -6.79 -9.35 4.20
CA ALA A 112 -7.28 -8.07 4.70
C ALA A 112 -6.64 -7.70 6.05
N LEU A 113 -6.56 -8.66 6.99
CA LEU A 113 -5.90 -8.46 8.28
C LEU A 113 -4.40 -8.12 8.13
N LEU A 114 -3.71 -8.73 7.16
CA LEU A 114 -2.33 -8.40 6.86
C LEU A 114 -2.21 -6.94 6.39
N LEU A 115 -3.06 -6.49 5.46
CA LEU A 115 -3.06 -5.10 4.99
C LEU A 115 -3.38 -4.10 6.11
N GLU A 116 -4.35 -4.41 6.98
CA GLU A 116 -4.67 -3.58 8.13
C GLU A 116 -3.51 -3.49 9.12
N SER A 117 -2.77 -4.58 9.31
CA SER A 117 -1.64 -4.62 10.26
C SER A 117 -0.49 -3.68 9.88
N VAL A 118 -0.35 -3.38 8.59
CA VAL A 118 0.71 -2.49 8.08
C VAL A 118 0.27 -1.03 7.94
N ALA A 119 -1.01 -0.72 8.12
CA ALA A 119 -1.56 0.63 8.01
C ALA A 119 -0.85 1.69 8.87
N PRO A 120 -0.33 1.39 10.09
CA PRO A 120 0.46 2.37 10.86
C PRO A 120 1.76 2.82 10.18
N GLY A 121 2.21 2.08 9.16
CA GLY A 121 3.47 2.31 8.48
C GLY A 121 4.67 1.80 9.26
N LEU A 122 5.81 1.73 8.57
CA LEU A 122 7.04 1.15 9.13
C LEU A 122 7.64 2.01 10.25
N TRP A 123 7.58 3.34 10.13
CA TRP A 123 8.18 4.28 11.09
C TRP A 123 7.45 4.36 12.42
N ALA A 124 6.21 3.84 12.51
CA ALA A 124 5.54 3.65 13.80
C ALA A 124 6.33 2.74 14.76
N TYR A 125 7.26 1.92 14.23
CA TYR A 125 8.04 0.95 14.99
C TYR A 125 9.49 1.40 15.26
N GLN A 126 9.89 2.62 14.86
CA GLN A 126 11.26 3.12 14.98
C GLN A 126 11.70 3.39 16.44
N ASP A 127 10.73 3.64 17.33
CA ASP A 127 10.96 3.90 18.74
C ASP A 127 10.46 2.74 19.60
N SER A 128 11.40 1.97 20.14
CA SER A 128 11.15 0.81 21.03
C SER A 128 10.50 1.19 22.37
N ALA A 129 10.18 2.47 22.59
CA ALA A 129 9.56 3.00 23.81
C ALA A 129 8.16 2.41 24.09
N HIS A 130 7.52 1.81 23.08
CA HIS A 130 6.19 1.22 23.21
C HIS A 130 6.16 -0.14 23.94
N GLY A 131 7.31 -0.70 24.34
CA GLY A 131 7.35 -1.91 25.17
C GLY A 131 6.78 -3.17 24.50
N SER A 132 6.40 -3.10 23.21
CA SER A 132 6.14 -4.25 22.36
C SER A 132 7.48 -4.80 21.90
N ILE A 133 7.73 -6.07 22.22
CA ILE A 133 8.85 -6.84 21.64
C ILE A 133 8.56 -7.15 20.16
N MET A 134 7.28 -7.15 19.77
CA MET A 134 6.85 -7.43 18.41
C MET A 134 6.98 -6.17 17.55
N GLY A 135 7.72 -6.33 16.45
CA GLY A 135 7.90 -5.32 15.42
C GLY A 135 6.88 -5.45 14.28
N PRO A 136 7.17 -4.88 13.10
CA PRO A 136 6.32 -4.93 11.91
C PRO A 136 6.24 -6.32 11.23
N ASP A 137 7.00 -7.32 11.69
CA ASP A 137 7.11 -8.63 11.05
C ASP A 137 5.99 -9.60 11.45
N ILE A 138 4.77 -9.30 11.01
CA ILE A 138 3.58 -10.13 11.30
C ILE A 138 3.68 -11.53 10.69
N LEU A 139 4.28 -11.64 9.50
CA LEU A 139 4.40 -12.92 8.80
C LEU A 139 5.38 -13.84 9.53
N GLY A 140 6.54 -13.32 9.94
CA GLY A 140 7.49 -14.08 10.75
C GLY A 140 6.89 -14.54 12.08
N ASP A 141 6.13 -13.67 12.75
CA ASP A 141 5.43 -14.01 14.00
C ASP A 141 4.42 -15.17 13.79
N VAL A 142 3.60 -15.12 12.74
CA VAL A 142 2.65 -16.20 12.41
C VAL A 142 3.39 -17.49 12.07
N TYR A 143 4.49 -17.40 11.33
CA TYR A 143 5.31 -18.56 10.97
C TYR A 143 5.85 -19.26 12.22
N GLN A 144 6.52 -18.53 13.12
CA GLN A 144 7.15 -19.10 14.31
C GLN A 144 6.12 -19.56 15.36
N THR A 145 4.98 -18.88 15.45
CA THR A 145 3.96 -19.17 16.47
C THR A 145 3.04 -20.32 16.07
N TRP A 146 2.78 -20.49 14.77
CA TRP A 146 1.71 -21.39 14.30
C TRP A 146 2.12 -22.28 13.13
N ALA A 147 2.66 -21.72 12.04
CA ALA A 147 2.89 -22.49 10.82
C ALA A 147 4.01 -23.54 10.96
N GLN A 148 5.08 -23.17 11.68
CA GLN A 148 6.26 -23.99 11.95
C GLN A 148 6.65 -23.90 13.43
N ALA A 149 5.65 -24.01 14.30
CA ALA A 149 5.88 -24.09 15.74
C ALA A 149 6.56 -25.43 16.10
N ASP A 150 7.88 -25.45 16.12
CA ASP A 150 8.66 -26.62 16.50
C ASP A 150 9.23 -26.48 17.93
N PRO A 151 8.78 -27.31 18.89
CA PRO A 151 9.35 -27.34 20.24
C PRO A 151 10.75 -27.98 20.30
N SER A 152 11.24 -28.61 19.22
CA SER A 152 12.50 -29.36 19.19
C SER A 152 13.73 -28.55 18.76
N TRP A 153 13.57 -27.23 18.59
CA TRP A 153 14.65 -26.31 18.18
C TRP A 153 15.25 -26.55 16.80
N GLN A 154 14.56 -27.27 15.91
CA GLN A 154 14.99 -27.48 14.52
C GLN A 154 14.32 -26.49 13.55
N ALA A 155 13.35 -25.70 14.01
CA ALA A 155 12.72 -24.65 13.21
C ALA A 155 13.65 -23.45 12.96
N GLN A 156 13.30 -22.67 11.93
CA GLN A 156 13.97 -21.41 11.64
C GLN A 156 13.59 -20.35 12.68
N TYR A 157 14.61 -19.63 13.17
CA TYR A 157 14.44 -18.56 14.13
C TYR A 157 14.72 -17.20 13.50
N PHE A 158 13.87 -16.22 13.81
CA PHE A 158 14.04 -14.85 13.37
C PHE A 158 14.61 -13.96 14.48
N THR A 159 15.41 -13.00 14.06
CA THR A 159 16.03 -12.03 14.95
C THR A 159 14.96 -11.16 15.62
N PRO A 160 14.94 -11.04 16.96
CA PRO A 160 14.02 -10.14 17.65
C PRO A 160 14.12 -8.72 17.11
N TYR A 161 12.98 -8.07 16.87
CA TYR A 161 12.93 -6.81 16.13
C TYR A 161 13.77 -5.69 16.78
N ASN A 162 13.82 -5.62 18.10
CA ASN A 162 14.64 -4.64 18.82
C ASN A 162 16.15 -4.82 18.56
N LEU A 163 16.61 -6.06 18.41
CA LEU A 163 17.99 -6.35 18.03
C LEU A 163 18.23 -6.00 16.55
N ALA A 164 17.31 -6.37 15.67
CA ALA A 164 17.36 -6.00 14.27
C ALA A 164 17.41 -4.46 14.08
N LEU A 165 16.61 -3.72 14.84
CA LEU A 165 16.59 -2.25 14.83
C LEU A 165 17.89 -1.65 15.34
N CYS A 166 18.47 -2.22 16.39
CA CYS A 166 19.80 -1.81 16.87
C CYS A 166 20.85 -2.00 15.77
N MET A 167 20.87 -3.17 15.13
CA MET A 167 21.78 -3.48 14.03
C MET A 167 21.55 -2.57 12.82
N GLY A 168 20.30 -2.27 12.48
CA GLY A 168 19.93 -1.30 11.44
C GLY A 168 20.49 0.10 11.73
N LYS A 169 20.32 0.61 12.96
CA LYS A 169 20.85 1.93 13.37
C LYS A 169 22.37 2.02 13.27
N ILE A 170 23.08 0.95 13.64
CA ILE A 170 24.54 0.89 13.53
C ILE A 170 24.98 0.82 12.07
N THR A 171 24.32 -0.02 11.27
CA THR A 171 24.70 -0.28 9.87
C THR A 171 24.41 0.91 8.95
N LEU A 172 23.30 1.60 9.19
CA LEU A 172 22.81 2.73 8.38
C LEU A 172 23.03 4.07 9.08
N MET A 173 24.07 4.17 9.91
CA MET A 173 24.48 5.44 10.51
C MET A 173 24.78 6.46 9.41
N ASP A 174 24.27 7.68 9.57
CA ASP A 174 24.42 8.80 8.61
C ASP A 174 23.87 8.54 7.19
N ILE A 175 22.99 7.54 7.02
CA ILE A 175 22.45 7.15 5.71
C ILE A 175 21.80 8.32 4.94
N GLU A 176 21.14 9.23 5.64
CA GLU A 176 20.54 10.41 5.02
C GLU A 176 21.58 11.32 4.35
N GLN A 177 22.72 11.54 5.01
CA GLN A 177 23.81 12.33 4.45
C GLN A 177 24.40 11.66 3.21
N VAL A 178 24.57 10.33 3.25
CA VAL A 178 25.03 9.55 2.10
C VAL A 178 24.08 9.69 0.91
N ILE A 179 22.76 9.62 1.15
CA ILE A 179 21.75 9.77 0.10
C ILE A 179 21.76 11.19 -0.48
N HIS A 180 21.87 12.23 0.36
CA HIS A 180 22.01 13.61 -0.12
C HIS A 180 23.26 13.81 -0.99
N GLN A 181 24.40 13.21 -0.61
CA GLN A 181 25.62 13.27 -1.41
C GLN A 181 25.45 12.60 -2.77
N ARG A 182 24.80 11.42 -2.82
CA ARG A 182 24.51 10.72 -4.07
C ARG A 182 23.52 11.47 -4.95
N LEU A 183 22.48 12.08 -4.36
CA LEU A 183 21.54 12.93 -5.09
C LEU A 183 22.24 14.13 -5.70
N LYS A 184 23.10 14.81 -4.93
CA LYS A 184 23.90 15.93 -5.44
C LYS A 184 24.80 15.49 -6.60
N ALA A 185 25.50 14.36 -6.46
CA ALA A 185 26.34 13.83 -7.52
C ALA A 185 25.54 13.54 -8.80
N ALA A 186 24.35 12.95 -8.67
CA ALA A 186 23.46 12.66 -9.80
C ALA A 186 22.93 13.93 -10.47
N LEU A 187 22.57 14.95 -9.70
CA LEU A 187 22.11 16.24 -10.23
C LEU A 187 23.23 17.02 -10.92
N CYS A 188 24.48 16.87 -10.45
CA CYS A 188 25.66 17.50 -11.03
C CYS A 188 26.34 16.64 -12.12
N HIS A 189 25.74 15.50 -12.51
CA HIS A 189 26.30 14.65 -13.56
C HIS A 189 26.42 15.43 -14.88
N PRO A 190 27.54 15.34 -15.65
CA PRO A 190 27.76 16.16 -16.84
C PRO A 190 26.63 16.08 -17.88
N ASP A 191 26.03 14.90 -18.03
CA ASP A 191 24.93 14.66 -18.97
C ASP A 191 23.54 15.03 -18.40
N ASN A 192 23.45 15.39 -17.12
CA ASN A 192 22.18 15.72 -16.47
C ASN A 192 21.84 17.21 -16.55
N ILE A 193 21.54 17.69 -17.76
CA ILE A 193 21.16 19.10 -18.00
C ILE A 193 19.94 19.50 -17.16
N LEU A 194 18.94 18.62 -17.03
CA LEU A 194 17.74 18.87 -16.24
C LEU A 194 18.06 18.97 -14.74
N GLY A 195 18.94 18.12 -14.23
CA GLY A 195 19.42 18.16 -12.85
C GLY A 195 20.16 19.46 -12.54
N ALA A 196 21.05 19.90 -13.41
CA ALA A 196 21.73 21.18 -13.28
C ALA A 196 20.75 22.36 -13.29
N ALA A 197 19.78 22.37 -14.21
CA ALA A 197 18.75 23.40 -14.29
C ALA A 197 17.87 23.43 -13.03
N THR A 198 17.54 22.27 -12.47
CA THR A 198 16.73 22.16 -11.25
C THR A 198 17.53 22.59 -10.01
N LEU A 199 18.82 22.28 -9.92
CA LEU A 199 19.67 22.84 -8.86
C LEU A 199 19.71 24.36 -8.90
N LEU A 200 19.90 24.95 -10.08
CA LEU A 200 19.92 26.41 -10.25
C LEU A 200 18.58 27.05 -9.92
N ALA A 201 17.47 26.45 -10.37
CA ALA A 201 16.13 26.93 -10.05
C ALA A 201 15.81 26.81 -8.54
N GLY A 202 16.36 25.82 -7.86
CA GLY A 202 16.27 25.70 -6.40
C GLY A 202 16.90 26.87 -5.64
N LEU A 203 17.96 27.50 -6.19
CA LEU A 203 18.58 28.69 -5.59
C LEU A 203 17.67 29.93 -5.64
N ALA A 204 16.65 29.93 -6.50
CA ALA A 204 15.68 31.02 -6.59
C ALA A 204 14.56 30.89 -5.53
N ILE A 205 14.51 29.79 -4.76
CA ILE A 205 13.57 29.62 -3.66
C ILE A 205 14.10 30.41 -2.45
N PRO A 206 13.39 31.45 -1.96
CA PRO A 206 13.82 32.22 -0.81
C PRO A 206 13.99 31.35 0.44
N GLU A 207 15.03 31.59 1.24
CA GLU A 207 15.25 30.88 2.51
C GLU A 207 14.10 31.09 3.51
N GLU A 208 13.41 32.23 3.41
CA GLU A 208 12.24 32.58 4.23
C GLU A 208 10.93 31.94 3.74
N SER A 209 10.98 31.15 2.67
CA SER A 209 9.80 30.43 2.17
C SER A 209 9.28 29.44 3.20
N GLU A 210 7.97 29.20 3.18
CA GLU A 210 7.37 28.16 4.01
C GLU A 210 8.10 26.82 3.78
N ALA A 211 8.43 26.11 4.87
CA ALA A 211 9.20 24.86 4.82
C ALA A 211 8.60 23.81 3.85
N GLY A 212 7.29 23.87 3.63
CA GLY A 212 6.58 23.00 2.68
C GLY A 212 6.99 23.24 1.22
N ILE A 213 7.32 24.48 0.82
CA ILE A 213 7.67 24.81 -0.58
C ILE A 213 8.98 24.14 -0.98
N PHE A 214 10.00 24.23 -0.12
CA PHE A 214 11.28 23.58 -0.39
C PHE A 214 11.14 22.06 -0.41
N GLN A 215 10.38 21.50 0.54
CA GLN A 215 10.12 20.07 0.59
C GLN A 215 9.38 19.58 -0.66
N GLU A 216 8.37 20.32 -1.12
CA GLU A 216 7.63 20.02 -2.34
C GLU A 216 8.55 20.08 -3.57
N TYR A 217 9.39 21.13 -3.66
CA TYR A 217 10.36 21.25 -4.75
C TYR A 217 11.37 20.10 -4.77
N PHE A 218 11.91 19.76 -3.60
CA PHE A 218 12.85 18.64 -3.45
C PHE A 218 12.22 17.32 -3.92
N ILE A 219 11.00 17.04 -3.46
CA ILE A 219 10.29 15.79 -3.74
C ILE A 219 9.83 15.73 -5.20
N ASN A 220 9.24 16.80 -5.73
CA ASN A 220 8.57 16.77 -7.03
C ASN A 220 9.45 17.20 -8.20
N LYS A 221 10.60 17.85 -7.95
CA LYS A 221 11.50 18.36 -9.00
C LYS A 221 12.91 17.78 -8.87
N MET A 222 13.53 17.89 -7.70
CA MET A 222 14.93 17.47 -7.55
C MET A 222 15.11 15.95 -7.64
N ILE A 223 14.36 15.17 -6.84
CA ILE A 223 14.48 13.70 -6.87
C ILE A 223 14.20 13.13 -8.28
N PRO A 224 13.11 13.48 -8.97
CA PRO A 224 12.85 12.98 -10.33
C PRO A 224 13.94 13.34 -11.34
N SER A 225 14.50 14.56 -11.24
CA SER A 225 15.58 15.01 -12.14
C SER A 225 16.92 14.34 -11.86
N ALA A 226 17.16 13.89 -10.62
CA ALA A 226 18.33 13.12 -10.25
C ALA A 226 18.22 11.65 -10.70
N TYR A 227 17.00 11.10 -10.72
CA TYR A 227 16.74 9.67 -10.79
C TYR A 227 17.45 8.92 -11.94
N PRO A 228 17.52 9.44 -13.19
CA PRO A 228 18.22 8.75 -14.29
C PRO A 228 19.72 8.53 -14.07
N TYR A 229 20.34 9.34 -13.20
CA TYR A 229 21.78 9.35 -12.93
C TYR A 229 22.11 8.94 -11.49
N TYR A 230 21.10 8.61 -10.69
CA TYR A 230 21.27 8.29 -9.28
C TYR A 230 21.64 6.82 -9.10
N ASP A 231 22.73 6.57 -8.37
CA ASP A 231 23.12 5.23 -7.92
C ASP A 231 22.51 4.92 -6.54
N PRO A 232 21.55 3.98 -6.43
CA PRO A 232 20.91 3.66 -5.17
C PRO A 232 21.85 3.06 -4.14
N VAL A 233 21.63 3.42 -2.87
CA VAL A 233 22.30 2.71 -1.77
C VAL A 233 21.76 1.29 -1.73
N LEU A 234 22.63 0.29 -1.61
CA LEU A 234 22.24 -1.11 -1.57
C LEU A 234 22.39 -1.65 -0.15
N PHE A 235 21.32 -2.25 0.37
CA PHE A 235 21.31 -3.03 1.59
C PHE A 235 21.06 -4.50 1.22
N ASN A 236 21.93 -5.40 1.67
CA ASN A 236 21.83 -6.83 1.38
C ASN A 236 21.84 -7.66 2.66
N GLU A 237 20.85 -8.54 2.81
CA GLU A 237 20.79 -9.55 3.87
C GLU A 237 21.04 -10.97 3.28
N PRO A 238 22.23 -11.58 3.47
CA PRO A 238 22.51 -12.94 3.00
C PRO A 238 21.68 -14.07 3.65
N CYS A 239 20.97 -13.83 4.76
CA CYS A 239 20.14 -14.77 5.50
C CYS A 239 18.86 -14.07 5.96
N ILE A 240 18.04 -13.68 4.98
CA ILE A 240 16.97 -12.69 5.18
C ILE A 240 15.83 -13.15 6.09
N GLY A 241 15.60 -14.46 6.23
CA GLY A 241 14.50 -15.02 7.02
C GLY A 241 13.15 -14.43 6.57
N SER A 242 12.32 -14.04 7.52
CA SER A 242 11.06 -13.33 7.28
C SER A 242 11.22 -11.91 6.71
N GLY A 243 12.44 -11.37 6.64
CA GLY A 243 12.73 -10.00 6.26
C GLY A 243 12.78 -9.01 7.43
N VAL A 244 12.72 -9.48 8.69
CA VAL A 244 12.72 -8.61 9.89
C VAL A 244 13.88 -7.61 9.91
N MET A 245 15.08 -8.02 9.50
CA MET A 245 16.25 -7.14 9.44
C MET A 245 16.11 -6.07 8.37
N VAL A 246 15.55 -6.42 7.21
CA VAL A 246 15.26 -5.46 6.13
C VAL A 246 14.21 -4.43 6.57
N LEU A 247 13.15 -4.87 7.25
CA LEU A 247 12.15 -3.96 7.81
C LEU A 247 12.76 -3.03 8.86
N ALA A 248 13.58 -3.56 9.76
CA ALA A 248 14.24 -2.77 10.78
C ALA A 248 15.24 -1.76 10.19
N ALA A 249 16.00 -2.16 9.17
CA ALA A 249 16.91 -1.29 8.43
C ALA A 249 16.15 -0.19 7.69
N ALA A 250 15.07 -0.52 6.99
CA ALA A 250 14.23 0.46 6.31
C ALA A 250 13.57 1.45 7.27
N ALA A 251 13.19 1.02 8.48
CA ALA A 251 12.67 1.91 9.53
C ALA A 251 13.72 2.93 10.03
N CYS A 252 15.01 2.66 9.84
CA CYS A 252 16.10 3.59 10.19
C CYS A 252 16.38 4.62 9.09
N CYS A 253 15.83 4.44 7.88
CA CYS A 253 16.00 5.36 6.77
C CYS A 253 14.93 6.47 6.77
N PRO A 254 15.22 7.64 6.18
CA PRO A 254 14.21 8.66 5.95
C PRO A 254 13.05 8.12 5.10
N PRO A 255 11.77 8.44 5.42
CA PRO A 255 10.62 7.93 4.69
C PRO A 255 10.62 8.22 3.19
N TRP A 256 11.04 9.43 2.82
CA TRP A 256 11.16 9.83 1.42
C TRP A 256 12.20 8.96 0.69
N ALA A 257 13.34 8.64 1.31
CA ALA A 257 14.37 7.84 0.67
C ALA A 257 13.91 6.41 0.35
N VAL A 258 13.16 5.79 1.26
CA VAL A 258 12.58 4.45 1.04
C VAL A 258 11.51 4.50 -0.03
N LYS A 259 10.58 5.46 0.06
CA LYS A 259 9.49 5.66 -0.90
C LYS A 259 10.02 5.82 -2.32
N TYR A 260 11.05 6.65 -2.51
CA TYR A 260 11.66 6.92 -3.81
C TYR A 260 12.70 5.89 -4.26
N ALA A 261 12.82 4.76 -3.56
CA ALA A 261 13.78 3.70 -3.87
C ALA A 261 15.24 4.19 -3.97
N LEU A 262 15.58 5.25 -3.23
CA LEU A 262 16.93 5.82 -3.18
C LEU A 262 17.89 4.94 -2.35
N ILE A 263 17.29 4.06 -1.55
CA ILE A 263 17.89 2.86 -0.99
C ILE A 263 17.10 1.64 -1.50
N ARG A 264 17.81 0.56 -1.84
CA ARG A 264 17.24 -0.71 -2.27
C ARG A 264 17.65 -1.82 -1.31
N PHE A 265 16.68 -2.62 -0.92
CA PHE A 265 16.85 -3.74 0.00
C PHE A 265 16.76 -5.04 -0.78
N SER A 266 17.72 -5.91 -0.55
CA SER A 266 17.83 -7.23 -1.16
C SER A 266 18.23 -8.24 -0.11
N GLY A 267 18.03 -9.51 -0.41
CA GLY A 267 18.57 -10.58 0.39
C GLY A 267 18.25 -11.94 -0.18
N MET A 268 18.73 -12.96 0.50
CA MET A 268 18.56 -14.36 0.12
C MET A 268 18.27 -15.21 1.36
N ASP A 269 17.57 -16.32 1.13
CA ASP A 269 17.42 -17.38 2.11
C ASP A 269 17.45 -18.72 1.39
N VAL A 270 17.79 -19.78 2.11
CA VAL A 270 17.69 -21.15 1.58
C VAL A 270 16.23 -21.65 1.64
N ASP A 271 15.44 -21.14 2.59
CA ASP A 271 14.01 -21.44 2.69
C ASP A 271 13.21 -20.51 1.76
N ALA A 272 12.57 -21.10 0.76
CA ALA A 272 11.70 -20.39 -0.18
C ALA A 272 10.50 -19.71 0.51
N THR A 273 10.00 -20.27 1.61
CA THR A 273 8.93 -19.65 2.42
C THR A 273 9.43 -18.36 3.07
N CYS A 274 10.68 -18.33 3.56
CA CYS A 274 11.32 -17.12 4.08
C CYS A 274 11.52 -16.05 3.02
N VAL A 275 12.05 -16.43 1.85
CA VAL A 275 12.17 -15.51 0.69
C VAL A 275 10.80 -14.89 0.35
N LYS A 276 9.73 -15.69 0.40
CA LYS A 276 8.38 -15.23 0.09
C LYS A 276 7.80 -14.31 1.16
N MET A 277 7.97 -14.62 2.44
CA MET A 277 7.61 -13.71 3.54
C MET A 277 8.32 -12.37 3.38
N SER A 278 9.63 -12.38 3.14
CA SER A 278 10.39 -11.14 2.94
C SER A 278 9.94 -10.38 1.70
N SER A 279 9.65 -11.07 0.59
CA SER A 279 9.12 -10.46 -0.64
C SER A 279 7.80 -9.73 -0.36
N ILE A 280 6.85 -10.39 0.31
CA ILE A 280 5.57 -9.80 0.71
C ILE A 280 5.79 -8.61 1.64
N SER A 281 6.59 -8.77 2.69
CA SER A 281 6.93 -7.71 3.65
C SER A 281 7.49 -6.46 2.95
N THR A 282 8.38 -6.64 1.96
CA THR A 282 8.90 -5.51 1.20
C THR A 282 7.83 -4.80 0.37
N MET A 283 6.88 -5.53 -0.22
CA MET A 283 5.77 -4.95 -0.99
C MET A 283 4.77 -4.21 -0.09
N ILE A 284 4.28 -4.85 0.98
CA ILE A 284 3.24 -4.26 1.84
C ILE A 284 3.72 -2.99 2.58
N TYR A 285 5.02 -2.88 2.86
CA TYR A 285 5.63 -1.67 3.41
C TYR A 285 6.15 -0.70 2.34
N GLY A 286 6.00 -1.02 1.05
CA GLY A 286 6.28 -0.10 -0.06
C GLY A 286 7.77 0.09 -0.41
N LEU A 287 8.64 -0.84 0.01
CA LEU A 287 10.07 -0.78 -0.25
C LEU A 287 10.37 -0.96 -1.75
N ASN A 288 11.61 -0.66 -2.15
CA ASN A 288 12.12 -0.92 -3.50
C ASN A 288 11.29 -0.31 -4.64
N GLY A 289 10.64 0.82 -4.39
CA GLY A 289 9.84 1.55 -5.37
C GLY A 289 8.42 0.98 -5.56
N TYR A 290 8.03 -0.02 -4.77
CA TYR A 290 6.68 -0.56 -4.83
C TYR A 290 5.64 0.49 -4.37
N ALA A 291 5.96 1.32 -3.37
CA ALA A 291 5.11 2.46 -3.00
C ALA A 291 4.86 3.41 -4.18
N LEU A 292 5.93 3.83 -4.88
CA LEU A 292 5.82 4.67 -6.08
C LEU A 292 4.98 4.01 -7.17
N LYS A 293 5.17 2.70 -7.41
CA LYS A 293 4.41 1.95 -8.41
C LYS A 293 2.91 1.96 -8.08
N LEU A 294 2.54 1.77 -6.81
CA LEU A 294 1.15 1.83 -6.36
C LEU A 294 0.57 3.24 -6.42
N GLU A 295 1.31 4.25 -6.00
CA GLU A 295 0.87 5.65 -6.06
C GLU A 295 0.61 6.10 -7.51
N ALA A 296 1.51 5.76 -8.43
CA ALA A 296 1.35 6.04 -9.85
C ALA A 296 0.10 5.33 -10.41
N ALA A 297 -0.07 4.04 -10.10
CA ALA A 297 -1.24 3.27 -10.51
C ALA A 297 -2.55 3.83 -9.95
N ALA A 298 -2.56 4.26 -8.69
CA ALA A 298 -3.73 4.85 -8.05
C ALA A 298 -4.08 6.22 -8.66
N ALA A 299 -3.08 7.06 -8.94
CA ALA A 299 -3.26 8.34 -9.60
C ALA A 299 -3.85 8.18 -11.01
N GLU A 300 -3.32 7.23 -11.80
CA GLU A 300 -3.84 6.90 -13.12
C GLU A 300 -5.29 6.40 -13.05
N ALA A 301 -5.57 5.46 -12.14
CA ALA A 301 -6.91 4.93 -11.93
C ALA A 301 -7.92 6.02 -11.54
N LEU A 302 -7.52 6.96 -10.69
CA LEU A 302 -8.36 8.08 -10.27
C LEU A 302 -8.63 9.05 -11.43
N ALA A 303 -7.59 9.39 -12.20
CA ALA A 303 -7.72 10.26 -13.38
C ALA A 303 -8.69 9.67 -14.41
N ALA A 304 -8.59 8.36 -14.69
CA ALA A 304 -9.48 7.67 -15.61
C ALA A 304 -10.96 7.71 -15.14
N ARG A 305 -11.21 7.50 -13.83
CA ARG A 305 -12.57 7.59 -13.27
C ARG A 305 -13.16 8.99 -13.36
N GLN A 306 -12.35 10.02 -13.12
CA GLN A 306 -12.78 11.42 -13.26
C GLN A 306 -13.16 11.74 -14.71
N GLN A 307 -12.37 11.28 -15.68
CA GLN A 307 -12.70 11.44 -17.10
C GLN A 307 -14.03 10.77 -17.47
N GLN A 308 -14.25 9.52 -17.05
CA GLN A 308 -15.52 8.82 -17.29
C GLN A 308 -16.73 9.51 -16.65
N THR A 309 -16.54 10.05 -15.45
CA THR A 309 -17.59 10.80 -14.75
C THR A 309 -17.93 12.08 -15.50
N ASN A 310 -16.92 12.80 -15.98
CA ASN A 310 -17.09 14.02 -16.76
C ASN A 310 -17.76 13.74 -18.12
N GLU A 311 -17.35 12.68 -18.82
CA GLU A 311 -17.96 12.24 -20.08
C GLU A 311 -19.42 11.84 -19.90
N LYS A 312 -19.75 11.09 -18.83
CA LYS A 312 -21.12 10.72 -18.50
C LYS A 312 -21.97 11.95 -18.16
N ALA A 313 -21.43 12.88 -17.39
CA ALA A 313 -22.11 14.15 -17.11
C ALA A 313 -22.35 14.97 -18.39
N HIS A 314 -21.40 14.93 -19.35
CA HIS A 314 -21.57 15.56 -20.66
C HIS A 314 -22.58 14.84 -21.57
N SER A 315 -22.67 13.50 -21.51
CA SER A 315 -23.67 12.75 -22.27
C SER A 315 -25.08 12.87 -21.70
N ASP A 316 -25.20 13.09 -20.39
CA ASP A 316 -26.47 13.27 -19.67
C ASP A 316 -27.01 14.70 -19.79
N LEU A 317 -26.17 15.67 -20.21
CA LEU A 317 -26.61 17.01 -20.57
C LEU A 317 -27.50 16.93 -21.82
N GLN A 318 -28.81 17.06 -21.61
CA GLN A 318 -29.74 17.24 -22.72
C GLN A 318 -29.39 18.53 -23.46
N SER A 319 -29.17 18.43 -24.77
CA SER A 319 -29.07 19.62 -25.62
C SER A 319 -30.32 20.49 -25.47
N PRO A 320 -30.23 21.82 -25.65
CA PRO A 320 -31.41 22.69 -25.62
C PRO A 320 -32.55 22.20 -26.53
N ALA A 321 -32.22 21.59 -27.68
CA ALA A 321 -33.19 20.98 -28.59
C ALA A 321 -33.85 19.70 -28.01
N GLN A 322 -33.13 18.88 -27.25
CA GLN A 322 -33.69 17.71 -26.56
C GLN A 322 -34.59 18.11 -25.39
N ILE A 323 -34.20 19.14 -24.63
CA ILE A 323 -35.03 19.72 -23.55
C ILE A 323 -36.35 20.22 -24.13
N LEU A 324 -36.29 21.04 -25.19
CA LEU A 324 -37.49 21.56 -25.87
C LEU A 324 -38.39 20.43 -26.39
N ARG A 325 -37.83 19.39 -27.02
CA ARG A 325 -38.61 18.22 -27.49
C ARG A 325 -39.31 17.47 -26.35
N ASN A 326 -38.66 17.35 -25.19
CA ASN A 326 -39.25 16.67 -24.03
C ASN A 326 -40.38 17.49 -23.40
N VAL A 327 -40.24 18.82 -23.35
CA VAL A 327 -41.30 19.75 -22.91
C VAL A 327 -42.53 19.64 -23.83
N TYR A 328 -42.33 19.64 -25.16
CA TYR A 328 -43.43 19.47 -26.12
C TYR A 328 -44.10 18.08 -26.07
N ARG A 329 -43.34 17.01 -25.81
CA ARG A 329 -43.88 15.64 -25.72
C ARG A 329 -44.72 15.41 -24.46
N ASN A 330 -44.40 16.07 -23.35
CA ASN A 330 -45.09 15.89 -22.08
C ASN A 330 -46.34 16.77 -21.93
N GLY A 331 -46.81 17.40 -23.02
CA GLY A 331 -48.05 18.17 -23.04
C GLY A 331 -48.01 19.48 -22.25
N ALA A 332 -46.81 19.93 -21.83
CA ALA A 332 -46.65 21.26 -21.26
C ALA A 332 -46.80 22.27 -22.40
N THR A 333 -47.97 22.91 -22.49
CA THR A 333 -48.17 24.08 -23.34
C THR A 333 -47.11 25.12 -22.95
N PRO A 334 -46.31 25.65 -23.90
CA PRO A 334 -45.48 26.80 -23.59
C PRO A 334 -46.39 27.92 -23.06
N PRO A 335 -45.99 28.65 -22.00
CA PRO A 335 -46.78 29.78 -21.54
C PRO A 335 -47.01 30.73 -22.72
N SER A 336 -48.26 31.10 -22.96
CA SER A 336 -48.63 32.06 -23.99
C SER A 336 -47.83 33.34 -23.78
N ALA A 337 -47.35 33.92 -24.88
CA ALA A 337 -46.43 35.06 -24.91
C ALA A 337 -47.02 36.39 -24.38
N GLU A 338 -48.03 36.34 -23.51
CA GLU A 338 -48.76 37.51 -23.05
C GLU A 338 -48.26 38.11 -21.74
N GLU A 339 -47.31 37.49 -21.02
CA GLU A 339 -46.65 38.15 -19.88
C GLU A 339 -45.14 37.87 -19.83
N GLY A 340 -44.35 38.72 -20.50
CA GLY A 340 -43.04 39.23 -20.07
C GLY A 340 -41.93 38.30 -19.53
N ALA A 341 -42.03 36.98 -19.63
CA ALA A 341 -41.03 36.09 -19.07
C ALA A 341 -39.72 36.14 -19.88
N SER A 342 -38.61 36.48 -19.23
CA SER A 342 -37.29 36.49 -19.88
C SER A 342 -36.86 35.06 -20.24
N PHE A 343 -36.01 34.92 -21.26
CA PHE A 343 -35.46 33.64 -21.69
C PHE A 343 -34.83 32.85 -20.54
N GLU A 344 -34.25 33.55 -19.56
CA GLU A 344 -33.67 32.98 -18.35
C GLU A 344 -34.73 32.33 -17.43
N GLN A 345 -35.91 32.93 -17.30
CA GLN A 345 -37.01 32.38 -16.50
C GLN A 345 -37.58 31.11 -17.12
N ILE A 346 -37.73 31.08 -18.44
CA ILE A 346 -38.17 29.89 -19.19
C ILE A 346 -37.16 28.75 -19.01
N PHE A 347 -35.86 29.05 -19.05
CA PHE A 347 -34.80 28.06 -18.88
C PHE A 347 -34.76 27.46 -17.46
N ARG A 348 -34.93 28.28 -16.42
CA ARG A 348 -34.95 27.82 -15.01
C ARG A 348 -36.13 26.90 -14.70
N ILE A 349 -37.31 27.20 -15.26
CA ILE A 349 -38.52 26.36 -15.12
C ILE A 349 -38.32 25.00 -15.81
N ALA A 350 -37.74 25.00 -17.02
CA ALA A 350 -37.47 23.77 -17.77
C ALA A 350 -36.39 22.88 -17.12
N ALA A 351 -35.45 23.47 -16.37
CA ALA A 351 -34.37 22.77 -15.66
C ALA A 351 -34.78 22.25 -14.26
N GLY A 352 -36.05 22.42 -13.84
CA GLY A 352 -36.56 21.90 -12.57
C GLY A 352 -36.15 22.69 -11.33
N ALA A 353 -35.63 23.91 -11.47
CA ALA A 353 -35.32 24.78 -10.34
C ALA A 353 -36.59 25.49 -9.84
N THR A 354 -37.01 25.23 -8.60
CA THR A 354 -38.11 25.97 -7.97
C THR A 354 -37.71 27.42 -7.75
N VAL A 355 -38.44 28.35 -8.38
CA VAL A 355 -38.31 29.79 -8.12
C VAL A 355 -38.86 30.07 -6.72
N PRO A 356 -38.12 30.73 -5.80
CA PRO A 356 -38.68 31.11 -4.50
C PRO A 356 -39.78 32.16 -4.70
N ALA A 357 -40.93 31.95 -4.07
CA ALA A 357 -42.04 32.89 -4.08
C ALA A 357 -41.61 34.17 -3.34
N GLY A 358 -41.66 35.31 -4.04
CA GLY A 358 -41.62 36.65 -3.47
C GLY A 358 -43.03 37.15 -3.20
#